data_AF-A0A090VAU8-F1
#
_entry.id   AF-A0A090VAU8-F1
#
_cell.length_a   1.000
_cell.length_b   1.000
_cell.length_c   1.000
_cell.angle_alpha   90.00
_cell.angle_beta   90.00
_cell.angle_gamma   90.00
#
_symmetry.space_group_name_H-M   'P 1'
#
loop_
_entity.id
_entity.type
_entity.pdbx_description
1 polymer ?
#
loop_
_entity_poly.entity_id
_entity_poly.type
_entity_poly.pdbx_seq_one_letter_code
_entity_poly.pdbx_strand_id
1 'polypeptide(L)'
;MTERISGTPCTVINTPYVQKIGTKSTWIESVLNKSKTLKKWVKMIRFSIGMKATEKAATKATYKTVWVAGPSISHTNAILPIRDIVKKLTN
;
A
#
# COMPACT_ATOMS: atom_id res chain seq x y z
N MET A 1 3.30 -1.50 -8.15
CA MET A 1 2.18 -1.94 -7.31
C MET A 1 2.73 -2.36 -5.96
N THR A 2 2.09 -1.97 -4.85
CA THR A 2 2.51 -2.22 -3.48
C THR A 2 1.41 -2.94 -2.71
N GLU A 3 1.81 -3.89 -1.85
CA GLU A 3 0.91 -4.58 -0.90
C GLU A 3 1.10 -4.04 0.52
N ARG A 4 2.10 -3.15 0.72
CA ARG A 4 2.55 -2.72 2.06
C ARG A 4 1.58 -1.83 2.83
N ILE A 5 0.55 -1.28 2.17
CA ILE A 5 -0.39 -0.33 2.78
C ILE A 5 -1.58 -1.07 3.38
N SER A 6 -2.31 -1.84 2.56
CA SER A 6 -3.56 -2.51 2.95
C SER A 6 -3.50 -4.03 2.87
N GLY A 7 -2.35 -4.61 2.48
CA GLY A 7 -2.23 -6.03 2.16
C GLY A 7 -2.87 -6.42 0.81
N THR A 8 -3.57 -5.50 0.15
CA THR A 8 -4.13 -5.67 -1.19
C THR A 8 -3.24 -4.94 -2.20
N PRO A 9 -3.01 -5.50 -3.41
CA PRO A 9 -2.27 -4.83 -4.46
C PRO A 9 -2.86 -3.46 -4.79
N CYS A 10 -2.08 -2.40 -4.58
CA CYS A 10 -2.44 -1.01 -4.88
C CYS A 10 -1.37 -0.33 -5.74
N THR A 11 -1.77 0.56 -6.65
CA THR A 11 -0.81 1.33 -7.46
C THR A 11 -0.47 2.64 -6.77
N VAL A 12 0.81 2.85 -6.51
CA VAL A 12 1.34 4.05 -5.87
C VAL A 12 2.42 4.67 -6.74
N ILE A 13 2.55 5.99 -6.66
CA ILE A 13 3.61 6.74 -7.34
C ILE A 13 4.98 6.30 -6.80
N ASN A 14 5.94 6.11 -7.70
CA ASN A 14 7.29 5.67 -7.36
C ASN A 14 8.14 6.82 -6.79
N THR A 15 7.98 7.13 -5.50
CA THR A 15 8.79 8.13 -4.80
C THR A 15 10.00 7.49 -4.11
N PRO A 16 11.07 8.27 -3.78
CA PRO A 16 12.22 7.74 -3.03
C PRO A 16 11.82 7.11 -1.69
N TYR A 17 10.76 7.62 -1.07
CA TYR A 17 10.19 7.05 0.14
C TYR A 17 9.62 5.64 -0.10
N VAL A 18 8.83 5.47 -1.16
CA VAL A 18 8.25 4.16 -1.55
C VAL A 18 9.34 3.15 -1.89
N GLN A 19 10.42 3.60 -2.54
CA GLN A 19 11.58 2.75 -2.84
C GLN A 19 12.29 2.29 -1.55
N LYS A 20 12.50 3.20 -0.60
CA LYS A 20 13.14 2.90 0.69
C LYS A 20 12.34 1.91 1.54
N ILE A 21 11.02 2.06 1.57
CA ILE A 21 10.16 1.15 2.36
C ILE A 21 9.93 -0.18 1.65
N GLY A 22 10.14 -0.29 0.34
CA GLY A 22 9.86 -1.49 -0.46
C GLY A 22 8.37 -1.76 -0.68
N THR A 23 8.03 -2.48 -1.75
CA THR A 23 6.65 -2.63 -2.25
C THR A 23 5.97 -3.94 -1.86
N LYS A 24 6.74 -4.97 -1.48
CA LYS A 24 6.21 -6.30 -1.17
C LYS A 24 6.22 -6.59 0.32
N SER A 25 5.23 -7.33 0.77
CA SER A 25 5.21 -8.03 2.05
C SER A 25 6.49 -8.86 2.21
N THR A 26 7.07 -8.96 3.41
CA THR A 26 8.31 -9.75 3.58
C THR A 26 8.03 -11.25 3.35
N TRP A 27 9.02 -12.00 2.86
CA TRP A 27 8.90 -13.45 2.65
C TRP A 27 8.51 -14.21 3.94
N ILE A 28 8.93 -13.69 5.10
CA ILE A 28 8.55 -14.19 6.42
C ILE A 28 7.03 -14.09 6.65
N GLU A 29 6.39 -12.98 6.27
CA GLU A 29 4.94 -12.82 6.37
C GLU A 29 4.19 -13.78 5.44
N SER A 30 4.77 -14.08 4.27
CA SER A 30 4.21 -15.06 3.32
C SER A 30 4.31 -16.50 3.83
N VAL A 31 5.44 -16.88 4.46
CA VAL A 31 5.66 -18.22 5.02
C VAL A 31 4.81 -18.47 6.27
N LEU A 32 4.70 -17.48 7.16
CA LEU A 32 3.88 -17.56 8.38
C LEU A 32 2.39 -17.78 8.07
N ASN A 33 1.91 -17.33 6.90
CA ASN A 33 0.52 -17.52 6.47
C ASN A 33 0.21 -18.92 5.88
N LYS A 34 1.21 -19.72 5.51
CA LYS A 34 1.01 -21.01 4.81
C LYS A 34 0.86 -22.24 5.74
N SER A 35 1.43 -22.22 6.95
CA SER A 35 1.45 -23.42 7.82
C SER A 35 0.23 -23.53 8.75
N LYS A 36 -0.51 -24.65 8.66
CA LYS A 36 -1.68 -24.95 9.51
C LYS A 36 -1.32 -25.33 10.95
N THR A 37 -0.17 -25.97 11.18
CA THR A 37 0.30 -26.44 12.49
C THR A 37 0.88 -25.32 13.35
N LEU A 38 1.51 -24.34 12.73
CA LEU A 38 2.08 -23.18 13.42
C LEU A 38 1.06 -22.06 13.70
N LYS A 39 -0.17 -22.15 13.17
CA LYS A 39 -1.20 -21.09 13.24
C LYS A 39 -1.47 -20.57 14.65
N LYS A 40 -1.44 -21.41 15.69
CA LYS A 40 -1.71 -21.00 17.09
C LYS A 40 -0.61 -20.06 17.60
N TRP A 41 0.64 -20.46 17.43
CA TRP A 41 1.81 -19.70 17.88
C TRP A 41 2.06 -18.48 17.01
N VAL A 42 1.88 -18.63 15.70
CA VAL A 42 1.95 -17.53 14.73
C VAL A 42 0.89 -16.48 15.01
N LYS A 43 -0.34 -16.85 15.40
CA LYS A 43 -1.36 -15.88 15.82
C LYS A 43 -0.94 -15.08 17.04
N MET A 44 -0.38 -15.72 18.07
CA MET A 44 0.10 -15.03 19.28
C MET A 44 1.25 -14.07 18.96
N ILE A 45 2.23 -14.54 18.20
CA ILE A 45 3.37 -13.73 17.76
C ILE A 45 2.90 -12.58 16.86
N ARG A 46 1.98 -12.84 15.93
CA ARG A 46 1.43 -11.83 15.02
C ARG A 46 0.54 -10.83 15.73
N PHE A 47 -0.16 -11.24 16.79
CA PHE A 47 -0.91 -10.31 17.63
C PHE A 47 0.04 -9.35 18.35
N SER A 48 1.12 -9.86 18.95
CA SER A 48 2.12 -9.03 19.64
C SER A 48 2.89 -8.11 18.66
N ILE A 49 3.31 -8.64 17.50
CA ILE A 49 3.90 -7.84 16.41
C ILE A 49 2.89 -6.85 15.86
N GLY A 50 1.63 -7.26 15.70
CA GLY A 50 0.53 -6.45 15.19
C GLY A 50 0.23 -5.27 16.11
N MET A 51 0.17 -5.49 17.43
CA MET A 51 0.01 -4.43 18.42
C MET A 51 1.18 -3.43 18.36
N LYS A 52 2.43 -3.92 18.31
CA LYS A 52 3.61 -3.05 18.12
C LYS A 52 3.63 -2.37 16.75
N ALA A 53 3.10 -3.01 15.72
CA ALA A 53 3.00 -2.46 14.38
C ALA A 53 1.90 -1.39 14.31
N THR A 54 0.79 -1.55 15.03
CA THR A 54 -0.27 -0.54 15.17
C THR A 54 0.26 0.68 15.92
N GLU A 55 1.00 0.48 17.01
CA GLU A 55 1.71 1.54 17.73
C GLU A 55 2.71 2.30 16.81
N LYS A 56 3.43 1.55 15.98
CA LYS A 56 4.39 2.10 15.02
C LYS A 56 3.74 2.69 13.76
N ALA A 57 2.57 2.24 13.35
CA ALA A 57 1.79 2.75 12.22
C ALA A 57 0.99 4.00 12.62
N ALA A 58 0.65 4.16 13.90
CA ALA A 58 0.22 5.44 14.44
C ALA A 58 1.32 6.52 14.28
N THR A 59 2.59 6.10 14.18
CA THR A 59 3.77 6.98 14.06
C THR A 59 4.49 6.92 12.69
N LYS A 60 4.09 6.07 11.74
CA LYS A 60 4.73 5.88 10.42
C LYS A 60 3.73 5.64 9.28
N ALA A 61 4.24 5.76 8.05
CA ALA A 61 3.64 5.49 6.74
C ALA A 61 2.12 5.19 6.70
N THR A 62 1.28 6.21 6.73
CA THR A 62 -0.17 6.09 6.46
C THR A 62 -0.50 6.54 5.04
N TYR A 63 -1.77 6.47 4.61
CA TYR A 63 -2.24 7.08 3.34
C TYR A 63 -1.85 8.55 3.17
N LYS A 64 -1.45 9.23 4.26
CA LYS A 64 -0.91 10.60 4.27
C LYS A 64 0.54 10.71 3.75
N THR A 65 1.24 9.59 3.57
CA THR A 65 2.68 9.54 3.22
C THR A 65 2.97 8.95 1.84
N VAL A 66 1.93 8.49 1.16
CA VAL A 66 2.01 7.79 -0.14
C VAL A 66 0.94 8.35 -1.07
N TRP A 67 1.32 8.56 -2.32
CA TRP A 67 0.40 9.05 -3.35
C TRP A 67 -0.10 7.87 -4.19
N VAL A 68 -1.42 7.68 -4.22
CA VAL A 68 -2.09 6.63 -4.98
C VAL A 68 -2.43 7.18 -6.35
N ALA A 69 -1.87 6.60 -7.41
CA ALA A 69 -2.21 6.94 -8.78
C ALA A 69 -1.95 5.73 -9.70
N GLY A 70 -2.85 5.49 -10.65
CA GLY A 70 -2.68 4.47 -11.68
C GLY A 70 -1.71 4.93 -12.78
N PRO A 71 -1.28 4.03 -13.69
CA PRO A 71 -0.40 4.39 -14.80
C PRO A 71 -0.98 5.48 -15.71
N SER A 72 -2.31 5.58 -15.79
CA SER A 72 -3.01 6.59 -16.59
C SER A 72 -2.70 8.03 -16.17
N ILE A 73 -2.16 8.27 -14.96
CA ILE A 73 -1.77 9.61 -14.49
C ILE A 73 -0.74 10.27 -15.41
N SER A 74 0.05 9.50 -16.16
CA SER A 74 1.00 10.04 -17.15
C SER A 74 0.31 10.85 -18.26
N HIS A 75 -0.99 10.67 -18.47
CA HIS A 75 -1.77 11.38 -19.48
C HIS A 75 -2.42 12.66 -18.90
N THR A 76 -2.31 12.89 -17.59
CA THR A 76 -2.80 14.08 -16.91
C THR A 76 -1.73 15.18 -16.92
N ASN A 77 -1.80 16.06 -17.92
CA ASN A 77 -0.80 17.11 -18.13
C ASN A 77 -1.20 18.50 -17.59
N ALA A 78 -2.46 18.68 -17.17
CA ALA A 78 -2.98 19.96 -16.71
C ALA A 78 -4.06 19.79 -15.65
N ILE A 79 -4.16 20.77 -14.75
CA ILE A 79 -5.26 20.91 -13.80
C ILE A 79 -6.41 21.59 -14.54
N LEU A 80 -7.56 20.92 -14.60
CA LEU A 80 -8.73 21.38 -15.36
C LEU A 80 -9.99 21.31 -14.49
N PRO A 81 -10.97 22.20 -14.73
CA PRO A 81 -12.30 22.04 -14.17
C PRO A 81 -12.94 20.71 -14.60
N ILE A 82 -13.77 20.12 -13.74
CA ILE A 82 -14.42 18.82 -13.97
C ILE A 82 -15.16 18.79 -15.33
N ARG A 83 -15.87 19.87 -15.67
CA ARG A 83 -16.59 20.01 -16.95
C ARG A 83 -15.70 19.75 -18.16
N ASP A 84 -14.49 20.31 -18.14
CA ASP A 84 -13.57 20.23 -19.27
C ASP A 84 -12.87 18.86 -19.33
N ILE A 85 -12.71 18.17 -18.19
CA ILE A 85 -12.23 16.78 -18.14
C ILE A 85 -13.27 15.85 -18.74
N VAL A 86 -14.54 15.95 -18.32
CA VAL A 86 -15.63 15.09 -18.83
C VAL A 86 -15.78 15.28 -20.35
N LYS A 87 -15.75 16.53 -20.83
CA LYS A 87 -15.84 16.83 -22.27
C LYS A 87 -14.72 16.17 -23.09
N LYS A 88 -13.52 15.97 -22.52
CA LYS A 88 -12.40 15.27 -23.19
C LYS A 88 -12.53 13.75 -23.21
N LEU A 89 -13.41 13.17 -22.38
CA LEU A 89 -13.63 11.72 -22.29
C LEU A 89 -14.84 11.27 -23.11
N THR A 90 -15.81 12.16 -23.36
CA THR A 90 -17.08 11.85 -24.03
C THR A 90 -17.15 12.27 -25.49
N ASN A 91 -16.21 13.10 -25.96
CA ASN A 91 -16.14 13.60 -27.34
C ASN A 91 -14.86 13.08 -28.01
#